data_AF-A0A812UL59-F1
#
_entry.id   AF-A0A812UL59-F1
#
_cell.length_a   1.000
_cell.length_b   1.000
_cell.length_c   1.000
_cell.angle_alpha   90.00
_cell.angle_beta   90.00
_cell.angle_gamma   90.00
#
_symmetry.space_group_name_H-M   'P 1'
#
loop_
_entity.id
_entity.type
_entity.pdbx_description
1 polymer ?
#
loop_
_entity_poly.entity_id
_entity_poly.type
_entity_poly.pdbx_seq_one_letter_code
_entity_poly.pdbx_strand_id
1 'polypeptide(L)'
;VPREHLLKLQRTTHDSGEFGLVEFFIRSLLALAKEYRLWRMWTNLPCQMDAEEQRRFDQAEACEICGGSFDLKRGRKVAHHEHGTGRFLAAACNRCNLGVRMPTGIPVYFHNGSSYDFHYILRLLEHEKGYLDHQDYLERL
;
A
#
# COMPACT_ATOMS: atom_id res chain seq x y z
N VAL A 1 14.99 -16.00 8.97
CA VAL A 1 13.95 -14.97 8.71
C VAL A 1 13.44 -14.52 10.08
N PRO A 2 13.52 -13.23 10.45
CA PRO A 2 12.99 -12.77 11.74
C PRO A 2 11.49 -13.13 11.86
N ARG A 3 11.01 -13.42 13.07
CA ARG A 3 9.66 -14.02 13.27
C ARG A 3 8.54 -13.15 12.71
N GLU A 4 8.70 -11.82 12.74
CA GLU A 4 7.75 -10.86 12.18
C GLU A 4 7.70 -10.86 10.64
N HIS A 5 8.69 -11.46 9.97
CA HIS A 5 8.73 -11.69 8.52
C HIS A 5 8.31 -13.11 8.13
N LEU A 6 7.94 -13.97 9.09
CA LEU A 6 7.33 -15.26 8.77
C LEU A 6 5.93 -15.04 8.21
N LEU A 7 5.62 -15.66 7.08
CA LEU A 7 4.31 -15.63 6.45
C LEU A 7 3.24 -15.98 7.50
N LYS A 8 2.36 -15.03 7.84
CA LYS A 8 1.16 -15.31 8.64
C LYS A 8 0.22 -16.14 7.77
N LEU A 9 0.39 -17.45 7.82
CA LEU A 9 -0.49 -18.41 7.14
C LEU A 9 -1.88 -18.34 7.80
N GLN A 10 -2.80 -17.62 7.16
CA GLN A 10 -4.22 -17.74 7.46
C GLN A 10 -4.73 -18.99 6.76
N ARG A 11 -5.00 -20.04 7.54
CA ARG A 11 -5.72 -21.23 7.06
C ARG A 11 -7.20 -21.00 7.32
N THR A 12 -8.01 -21.08 6.28
CA THR A 12 -9.46 -20.98 6.38
C THR A 12 -10.08 -22.15 5.63
N THR A 13 -11.20 -22.65 6.15
CA THR A 13 -12.04 -23.66 5.51
C THR A 13 -13.40 -23.01 5.32
N HIS A 14 -13.84 -22.87 4.07
CA HIS A 14 -15.09 -22.21 3.75
C HIS A 14 -16.02 -23.19 3.04
N ASP A 15 -17.16 -23.51 3.68
CA ASP A 15 -18.05 -24.60 3.30
C ASP A 15 -19.13 -24.16 2.29
N SER A 16 -18.79 -23.28 1.35
CA SER A 16 -19.74 -22.67 0.40
C SER A 16 -19.48 -23.06 -1.05
N GLY A 17 -19.68 -24.35 -1.34
CA GLY A 17 -19.59 -24.88 -2.71
C GLY A 17 -18.18 -24.87 -3.29
N GLU A 18 -18.08 -25.26 -4.56
CA GLU A 18 -16.80 -25.48 -5.28
C GLU A 18 -15.89 -24.24 -5.32
N PHE A 19 -16.45 -23.03 -5.21
CA PHE A 19 -15.75 -21.75 -5.38
C PHE A 19 -15.61 -20.94 -4.09
N GLY A 20 -16.23 -21.38 -2.99
CA GLY A 20 -16.39 -20.59 -1.77
C GLY A 20 -15.09 -20.06 -1.17
N LEU A 21 -14.04 -20.88 -1.20
CA LEU A 21 -12.74 -20.51 -0.66
C LEU A 21 -12.06 -19.41 -1.48
N VAL A 22 -12.13 -19.47 -2.80
CA VAL A 22 -11.50 -18.49 -3.70
C VAL A 22 -12.25 -17.16 -3.65
N GLU A 23 -13.59 -17.21 -3.61
CA GLU A 23 -14.42 -16.02 -3.46
C GLU A 23 -14.14 -15.32 -2.13
N PHE A 24 -14.09 -16.07 -1.02
CA PHE A 24 -13.74 -15.53 0.30
C PHE A 24 -12.35 -14.89 0.29
N PHE A 25 -11.37 -15.51 -0.35
CA PHE A 25 -10.02 -14.97 -0.47
C PHE A 25 -10.01 -13.64 -1.25
N ILE A 26 -10.67 -13.57 -2.41
CA ILE A 26 -10.72 -12.34 -3.21
C ILE A 26 -11.48 -11.23 -2.47
N ARG A 27 -12.63 -11.53 -1.86
CA ARG A 27 -13.37 -10.58 -1.03
C ARG A 27 -12.52 -10.05 0.12
N SER A 28 -11.73 -10.90 0.76
CA SER A 28 -10.80 -10.52 1.82
C SER A 28 -9.68 -9.60 1.31
N LEU A 29 -9.11 -9.89 0.14
CA LEU A 29 -8.12 -9.01 -0.51
C LEU A 29 -8.72 -7.63 -0.88
N LEU A 30 -9.94 -7.61 -1.42
CA LEU A 30 -10.65 -6.37 -1.75
C LEU A 30 -10.99 -5.55 -0.49
N ALA A 31 -11.41 -6.21 0.59
CA ALA A 31 -11.64 -5.57 1.88
C ALA A 31 -10.35 -4.93 2.42
N LEU A 32 -9.24 -5.67 2.42
CA LEU A 32 -7.92 -5.15 2.81
C LEU A 32 -7.49 -3.97 1.94
N ALA A 33 -7.69 -4.05 0.63
CA ALA A 33 -7.39 -2.95 -0.28
C ALA A 33 -8.22 -1.69 0.02
N LYS A 34 -9.51 -1.86 0.36
CA LYS A 34 -10.39 -0.77 0.77
C LYS A 34 -9.93 -0.15 2.09
N GLU A 35 -9.61 -0.98 3.09
CA GLU A 35 -9.09 -0.53 4.38
C GLU A 35 -7.79 0.26 4.22
N TYR A 36 -6.84 -0.26 3.43
CA TYR A 36 -5.59 0.43 3.14
C TYR A 36 -5.81 1.77 2.44
N ARG A 37 -6.74 1.81 1.46
CA ARG A 37 -7.10 3.07 0.77
C ARG A 37 -7.68 4.09 1.74
N LEU A 38 -8.59 3.68 2.62
CA LEU A 38 -9.17 4.55 3.64
C LEU A 38 -8.09 5.05 4.61
N TRP A 39 -7.27 4.15 5.15
CA TRP A 39 -6.14 4.52 6.00
C TRP A 39 -5.22 5.54 5.31
N ARG A 40 -4.89 5.34 4.03
CA ARG A 40 -4.08 6.26 3.23
C ARG A 40 -4.70 7.65 3.07
N MET A 41 -6.03 7.75 3.01
CA MET A 41 -6.71 9.05 2.93
C MET A 41 -6.60 9.86 4.23
N TRP A 42 -6.57 9.18 5.37
CA TRP A 42 -6.50 9.80 6.69
C TRP A 42 -5.07 10.02 7.21
N THR A 43 -4.07 9.42 6.58
CA THR A 43 -2.66 9.49 6.98
C THR A 43 -1.85 10.52 6.20
N ASN A 44 -2.44 11.60 5.70
CA ASN A 44 -1.66 12.78 5.27
C ASN A 44 -1.58 13.80 6.40
N LEU A 45 -1.09 13.37 7.57
CA LEU A 45 -0.93 14.28 8.69
C LEU A 45 0.11 15.35 8.31
N PRO A 46 -0.15 16.63 8.64
CA PRO A 46 0.82 17.68 8.38
C PRO A 46 2.09 17.42 9.19
N CYS A 47 3.22 17.90 8.66
CA CYS A 47 4.49 17.85 9.39
C CYS A 47 4.34 18.56 10.74
N GLN A 48 4.71 17.86 11.80
CA GLN A 48 4.82 18.39 13.15
C GLN A 48 6.31 18.46 13.48
N MET A 49 6.77 19.65 13.85
CA MET A 49 8.14 19.90 14.26
C MET A 49 8.10 20.52 15.66
N ASP A 50 8.93 20.00 16.56
CA ASP A 50 9.24 20.70 17.80
C ASP A 50 10.27 21.84 17.56
N ALA A 51 10.62 22.56 18.64
CA ALA A 51 11.53 23.69 18.54
C ALA A 51 12.97 23.31 18.17
N GLU A 52 13.40 22.07 18.42
CA GLU A 52 14.71 21.58 18.02
C GLU A 52 14.71 21.15 16.55
N GLU A 53 13.67 20.43 16.14
CA GLU A 53 13.46 20.00 14.75
C GLU A 53 13.31 21.20 13.81
N GLN A 54 12.57 22.24 14.23
CA GLN A 54 12.45 23.47 13.46
C GLN A 54 13.81 24.16 13.30
N ARG A 55 14.62 24.24 14.36
CA ARG A 55 15.99 24.79 14.28
C ARG A 55 16.88 23.97 13.34
N ARG A 56 16.81 22.64 13.43
CA ARG A 56 17.55 21.73 12.53
C ARG A 56 17.14 21.94 11.08
N PHE A 57 15.84 22.09 10.81
CA PHE A 57 15.34 22.39 9.47
C PHE A 57 15.83 23.75 8.96
N ASP A 58 15.77 24.78 9.80
CA ASP A 58 16.15 26.15 9.43
C ASP A 58 17.65 26.25 9.13
N GLN A 59 18.48 25.62 9.96
CA GLN A 59 19.95 25.62 9.85
C GLN A 59 20.49 24.67 8.78
N ALA A 60 19.67 23.77 8.23
CA ALA A 60 20.12 22.88 7.18
C ALA A 60 20.49 23.66 5.90
N GLU A 61 21.77 23.58 5.50
CA GLU A 61 22.33 24.14 4.27
C GLU A 61 22.40 23.11 3.12
N ALA A 62 22.35 21.82 3.48
CA ALA A 62 22.36 20.71 2.54
C ALA A 62 21.24 19.71 2.86
N CYS A 63 20.79 19.00 1.82
CA CYS A 63 19.82 17.93 1.93
C CYS A 63 20.40 16.79 2.77
N GLU A 64 19.73 16.42 3.85
CA GLU A 64 20.17 15.34 4.75
C GLU A 64 20.10 13.95 4.09
N ILE A 65 19.36 13.81 2.98
CA ILE A 65 19.21 12.54 2.24
C ILE A 65 20.36 12.32 1.25
N CYS A 66 20.78 13.36 0.51
CA CYS A 66 21.78 13.22 -0.57
C CYS A 66 23.05 14.07 -0.39
N GLY A 67 23.14 14.86 0.68
CA GLY A 67 24.25 15.77 0.97
C GLY A 67 24.35 16.98 0.02
N GLY A 68 23.41 17.14 -0.92
CA GLY A 68 23.45 18.21 -1.91
C GLY A 68 22.87 19.53 -1.39
N SER A 69 23.43 20.66 -1.83
CA SER A 69 22.89 22.00 -1.56
C SER A 69 21.45 22.18 -2.08
N PHE A 70 20.69 23.06 -1.43
CA PHE A 70 19.34 23.47 -1.86
C PHE A 70 19.40 24.53 -2.98
N ASP A 71 19.92 24.14 -4.14
CA ASP A 71 20.05 25.01 -5.31
C ASP A 71 18.87 24.85 -6.30
N LEU A 72 18.87 25.67 -7.36
CA LEU A 72 17.87 25.59 -8.43
C LEU A 72 17.84 24.21 -9.14
N LYS A 73 18.94 23.45 -9.12
CA LYS A 73 19.01 22.12 -9.77
C LYS A 73 18.38 21.02 -8.93
N ARG A 74 18.54 21.04 -7.60
CA ARG A 74 18.00 20.03 -6.68
C ARG A 74 16.63 20.41 -6.13
N GLY A 75 16.27 21.67 -6.25
CA GLY A 75 15.00 22.23 -5.82
C GLY A 75 15.03 22.74 -4.38
N ARG A 76 13.93 23.40 -4.01
CA ARG A 76 13.76 24.05 -2.69
C ARG A 76 13.91 23.05 -1.54
N LYS A 77 14.30 23.57 -0.37
CA LYS A 77 14.30 22.86 0.92
C LYS A 77 12.85 22.53 1.32
N VAL A 78 12.60 21.27 1.67
CA VAL A 78 11.28 20.73 2.04
C VAL A 78 11.41 19.91 3.32
N ALA A 79 10.45 20.05 4.23
CA ALA A 79 10.38 19.24 5.46
C ALA A 79 9.84 17.85 5.13
N HIS A 80 10.75 16.89 4.98
CA HIS A 80 10.38 15.49 4.78
C HIS A 80 9.88 14.91 6.10
N HIS A 81 8.70 14.30 6.08
CA HIS A 81 8.02 13.79 7.27
C HIS A 81 7.29 12.49 6.99
N GLU A 82 7.04 11.73 8.05
CA GLU A 82 6.23 10.54 8.00
C GLU A 82 4.74 10.94 7.95
N HIS A 83 4.09 10.65 6.83
CA HIS A 83 2.68 11.00 6.60
C HIS A 83 1.74 10.40 7.69
N GLY A 84 2.01 9.19 8.17
CA GLY A 84 1.17 8.50 9.16
C GLY A 84 1.26 9.04 10.60
N THR A 85 2.32 9.78 10.95
CA THR A 85 2.52 10.33 12.30
C THR A 85 2.69 11.85 12.32
N GLY A 86 2.97 12.46 11.16
CA GLY A 86 3.40 13.85 11.03
C GLY A 86 4.87 14.08 11.41
N ARG A 87 5.60 13.06 11.89
CA ARG A 87 6.94 13.22 12.47
C ARG A 87 7.95 13.70 11.43
N PHE A 88 8.67 14.78 11.76
CA PHE A 88 9.77 15.27 10.96
C PHE A 88 10.91 14.24 10.86
N LEU A 89 11.41 14.02 9.65
CA LEU A 89 12.49 13.07 9.38
C LEU A 89 13.77 13.78 8.95
N ALA A 90 13.67 14.76 8.05
CA ALA A 90 14.82 15.42 7.44
C ALA A 90 14.48 16.70 6.68
N ALA A 91 15.44 17.62 6.61
CA ALA A 91 15.47 18.66 5.58
C ALA A 91 15.90 18.04 4.24
N ALA A 92 14.94 17.86 3.32
CA ALA A 92 15.16 17.24 2.03
C ALA A 92 15.10 18.25 0.89
N CYS A 93 15.86 18.03 -0.19
CA CYS A 93 15.62 18.74 -1.43
C CYS A 93 14.36 18.15 -2.10
N ASN A 94 13.68 18.97 -2.92
CA ASN A 94 12.44 18.54 -3.57
C ASN A 94 12.61 17.24 -4.38
N ARG A 95 13.76 17.05 -5.04
CA ARG A 95 14.06 15.81 -5.77
C ARG A 95 14.06 14.58 -4.87
N CYS A 96 14.73 14.64 -3.72
CA CYS A 96 14.77 13.52 -2.77
C CYS A 96 13.40 13.28 -2.14
N ASN A 97 12.69 14.36 -1.76
CA ASN A 97 11.35 14.26 -1.20
C ASN A 97 10.37 13.54 -2.15
N LEU A 98 10.39 13.88 -3.44
CA LEU A 98 9.56 13.22 -4.46
C LEU A 98 10.02 11.79 -4.83
N GLY A 99 11.28 11.47 -4.54
CA GLY A 99 11.85 10.14 -4.73
C GLY A 99 11.36 9.13 -3.68
N VAL A 100 11.08 9.61 -2.46
CA VAL A 100 10.48 8.79 -1.41
C VAL A 100 8.97 8.72 -1.65
N ARG A 101 8.54 7.71 -2.42
CA ARG A 101 7.12 7.47 -2.70
C ARG A 101 6.57 6.44 -1.72
N MET A 102 5.52 6.82 -1.00
CA MET A 102 4.67 5.81 -0.38
C MET A 102 4.02 4.96 -1.49
N PRO A 103 4.10 3.62 -1.41
CA PRO A 103 3.37 2.76 -2.34
C PRO A 103 1.90 3.16 -2.39
N THR A 104 1.34 3.26 -3.60
CA THR A 104 -0.08 3.59 -3.78
C THR A 104 -0.98 2.37 -3.72
N GLY A 105 -0.40 1.17 -3.72
CA GLY A 105 -1.10 -0.10 -3.70
C GLY A 105 -0.35 -1.14 -2.90
N ILE A 106 -1.07 -2.20 -2.53
CA ILE A 106 -0.53 -3.35 -1.82
C ILE A 106 -0.04 -4.34 -2.89
N PRO A 107 1.27 -4.65 -2.94
CA PRO A 107 1.75 -5.67 -3.86
C PRO A 107 1.25 -7.05 -3.39
N VAL A 108 0.53 -7.75 -4.26
CA VAL A 108 0.09 -9.13 -4.03
C VAL A 108 0.95 -10.05 -4.88
N TYR A 109 1.65 -10.97 -4.22
CA TYR A 109 2.48 -11.97 -4.88
C TYR A 109 1.77 -13.31 -4.84
N PHE A 110 1.66 -13.94 -6.00
CA PHE A 110 1.15 -15.30 -6.12
C PHE A 110 2.30 -16.25 -6.39
N HIS A 111 2.33 -17.36 -5.67
CA HIS A 111 3.25 -18.46 -5.96
C HIS A 111 2.49 -19.48 -6.81
N ASN A 112 2.91 -19.69 -8.06
CA ASN A 112 2.34 -20.60 -9.07
C ASN A 112 1.03 -20.15 -9.77
N GLY A 113 1.15 -19.20 -10.70
CA GLY A 113 0.01 -18.70 -11.49
C GLY A 113 -0.45 -19.58 -12.66
N SER A 114 0.14 -20.76 -12.86
CA SER A 114 -0.18 -21.68 -13.96
C SER A 114 -1.07 -22.85 -13.55
N SER A 115 -1.45 -22.93 -12.26
CA SER A 115 -2.24 -24.04 -11.69
C SER A 115 -3.66 -23.61 -11.30
N TYR A 116 -4.44 -24.58 -10.82
CA TYR A 116 -5.85 -24.52 -10.41
C TYR A 116 -6.32 -23.14 -9.93
N ASP A 117 -5.73 -22.57 -8.89
CA ASP A 117 -6.20 -21.35 -8.22
C ASP A 117 -6.36 -20.12 -9.14
N PHE A 118 -5.48 -19.95 -10.15
CA PHE A 118 -5.55 -18.80 -11.06
C PHE A 118 -6.72 -18.84 -12.03
N HIS A 119 -7.11 -20.05 -12.45
CA HIS A 119 -8.29 -20.25 -13.29
C HIS A 119 -9.55 -19.72 -12.60
N TYR A 120 -9.66 -19.98 -11.30
CA TYR A 120 -10.79 -19.52 -10.48
C TYR A 120 -10.74 -18.02 -10.21
N ILE A 121 -9.56 -17.45 -9.95
CA ILE A 121 -9.39 -16.01 -9.80
C ILE A 121 -9.79 -15.27 -11.08
N LEU A 122 -9.32 -15.74 -12.24
CA LEU A 122 -9.65 -15.14 -13.54
C LEU A 122 -11.14 -15.25 -13.85
N ARG A 123 -11.76 -16.41 -13.60
CA ARG A 123 -13.21 -16.58 -13.77
C ARG A 123 -14.02 -15.65 -12.87
N LEU A 124 -13.62 -15.45 -11.61
CA LEU A 124 -14.31 -14.52 -10.71
C LEU A 124 -14.15 -13.06 -11.17
N LEU A 125 -12.95 -12.67 -11.61
CA LEU A 125 -12.70 -11.31 -12.13
C LEU A 125 -13.42 -11.03 -13.46
N GLU A 126 -13.58 -12.06 -14.30
CA GLU A 126 -14.41 -12.01 -15.50
C GLU A 126 -15.90 -11.85 -15.13
N HIS A 127 -16.35 -12.56 -14.09
CA HIS A 127 -17.71 -12.47 -13.55
C HIS A 127 -18.03 -11.10 -12.93
N GLU A 128 -17.08 -10.42 -12.28
CA GLU A 128 -17.27 -9.04 -11.74
C GLU A 128 -17.54 -7.99 -12.84
N LYS A 129 -17.27 -8.30 -14.12
CA LYS A 129 -17.66 -7.46 -15.26
C LYS A 129 -18.96 -7.92 -15.96
N GLY A 130 -19.64 -8.95 -15.46
CA GLY A 130 -20.72 -9.62 -16.21
C GLY A 130 -21.90 -10.19 -15.43
N TYR A 131 -21.83 -10.43 -14.11
CA TYR A 131 -22.96 -10.99 -13.34
C TYR A 131 -22.95 -10.47 -11.91
N LEU A 132 -24.11 -9.99 -11.47
CA LEU A 132 -24.29 -9.30 -10.19
C LEU A 132 -24.42 -10.25 -8.99
N ASP A 133 -24.62 -11.56 -9.22
CA ASP A 133 -24.82 -12.58 -8.17
C ASP A 133 -24.45 -14.01 -8.66
N HIS A 134 -24.01 -14.87 -7.74
CA HIS A 134 -23.71 -16.30 -7.91
C HIS A 134 -24.96 -17.14 -8.27
N GLN A 135 -26.18 -16.68 -7.95
CA GLN A 135 -27.40 -17.43 -8.26
C GLN A 135 -27.67 -17.54 -9.77
N ASP A 136 -27.31 -16.54 -10.58
CA ASP A 136 -27.47 -16.54 -12.05
C ASP A 136 -26.71 -17.67 -12.76
N TYR A 137 -25.64 -18.20 -12.13
CA TYR A 137 -24.81 -19.28 -12.67
C TYR A 137 -25.47 -20.65 -12.53
N LEU A 138 -26.16 -20.92 -11.42
CA LEU A 138 -26.76 -22.24 -11.16
C LEU A 138 -28.02 -22.50 -11.98
N GLU A 139 -28.72 -21.45 -12.41
CA GLU A 139 -29.94 -21.56 -13.22
C GLU A 139 -29.67 -21.79 -14.71
N ARG A 140 -28.41 -21.72 -15.16
CA ARG A 140 -28.01 -21.90 -16.57
C ARG A 140 -27.28 -23.22 -16.86
N LEU A 141 -27.24 -24.14 -15.89
CA LEU A 141 -26.89 -25.55 -16.08
C LEU A 141 -28.16 -26.39 -16.24
#